data_AF-A0A3M1L0H1-F1
#
_entry.id   AF-A0A3M1L0H1-F1
#
_cell.length_a   1.000
_cell.length_b   1.000
_cell.length_c   1.000
_cell.angle_alpha   90.00
_cell.angle_beta   90.00
_cell.angle_gamma   90.00
#
_symmetry.space_group_name_H-M   'P 1'
#
loop_
_entity.id
_entity.type
_entity.pdbx_description
1 polymer ?
#
loop_
_entity_poly.entity_id
_entity_poly.type
_entity_poly.pdbx_seq_one_letter_code
_entity_poly.pdbx_strand_id
1 'polypeptide(L)'
;MKWSITTTLMLSSILFCGANLNSISLAVQRRDGSVSFVKSPRLQEVVTTFNGTNVPYAKYYFTILLPEDIGEPLQQIAIQQREGMEDIKFDLDKTLAFLGTRGDRQTSIQIKSVEQKEEGENNNTILITLAEPIAPGNTVTLSLKPKRNPRYGGVYLFGVIVYPAAKLPYGLYIG
;
A
#
# COMPACT_ATOMS: atom_id res chain seq x y z
N MET A 1 53.52 -47.49 -33.54
CA MET A 1 52.12 -47.98 -33.60
C MET A 1 51.51 -47.77 -32.22
N LYS A 2 50.30 -47.19 -32.16
CA LYS A 2 49.56 -46.66 -30.99
C LYS A 2 49.93 -45.23 -30.56
N TRP A 3 49.28 -44.27 -31.22
CA TRP A 3 48.98 -42.95 -30.67
C TRP A 3 47.78 -43.08 -29.72
N SER A 4 47.75 -42.34 -28.61
CA SER A 4 46.51 -42.10 -27.87
C SER A 4 46.42 -40.66 -27.39
N ILE A 5 45.25 -40.09 -27.64
CA ILE A 5 44.88 -38.68 -27.69
C ILE A 5 44.64 -38.13 -26.28
N THR A 6 45.22 -36.99 -25.95
CA THR A 6 44.86 -36.19 -24.78
C THR A 6 43.52 -35.48 -25.05
N THR A 7 42.50 -35.79 -24.27
CA THR A 7 41.19 -35.14 -24.36
C THR A 7 41.16 -33.94 -23.42
N THR A 8 41.18 -32.73 -23.98
CA THR A 8 41.00 -31.48 -23.22
C THR A 8 39.51 -31.23 -23.01
N LEU A 9 39.07 -31.23 -21.75
CA LEU A 9 37.70 -30.92 -21.35
C LEU A 9 37.60 -29.38 -21.19
N MET A 10 36.93 -28.69 -22.12
CA MET A 10 36.59 -27.28 -21.93
C MET A 10 35.24 -27.17 -21.22
N LEU A 11 35.26 -26.69 -19.98
CA LEU A 11 34.08 -26.24 -19.26
C LEU A 11 33.73 -24.83 -19.78
N SER A 12 32.69 -24.74 -20.60
CA SER A 12 32.08 -23.48 -21.00
C SER A 12 31.10 -23.04 -19.91
N SER A 13 31.53 -22.13 -19.05
CA SER A 13 30.67 -21.47 -18.06
C SER A 13 29.80 -20.44 -18.76
N ILE A 14 28.51 -20.74 -18.95
CA ILE A 14 27.52 -19.77 -19.43
C ILE A 14 27.20 -18.82 -18.26
N LEU A 15 27.72 -17.60 -18.33
CA LEU A 15 27.31 -16.49 -17.48
C LEU A 15 25.88 -16.08 -17.86
N PHE A 16 24.90 -16.60 -17.12
CA PHE A 16 23.52 -16.12 -17.17
C PHE A 16 23.48 -14.78 -16.41
N CYS A 17 23.75 -13.69 -17.11
CA CYS A 17 23.55 -12.34 -16.58
C CYS A 17 22.03 -12.09 -16.54
N GLY A 18 21.40 -12.40 -15.41
CA GLY A 18 20.01 -12.04 -15.16
C GLY A 18 19.88 -10.52 -15.16
N ALA A 19 19.42 -9.96 -16.28
CA ALA A 19 19.01 -8.57 -16.34
C ALA A 19 17.80 -8.42 -15.41
N ASN A 20 18.02 -7.81 -14.24
CA ASN A 20 16.93 -7.25 -13.44
C ASN A 20 16.25 -6.20 -14.31
N LEU A 21 15.06 -6.52 -14.81
CA LEU A 21 14.18 -5.56 -15.47
C LEU A 21 13.73 -4.57 -14.39
N ASN A 22 14.56 -3.56 -14.13
CA ASN A 22 14.13 -2.39 -13.40
C ASN A 22 13.03 -1.74 -14.24
N SER A 23 11.79 -1.86 -13.77
CA SER A 23 10.64 -1.15 -14.33
C SER A 23 11.03 0.31 -14.50
N ILE A 24 10.98 0.83 -15.73
CA ILE A 24 11.26 2.23 -16.01
C ILE A 24 10.12 3.03 -15.37
N SER A 25 10.36 3.47 -14.14
CA SER A 25 9.45 4.34 -13.41
C SER A 25 9.47 5.72 -14.05
N LEU A 26 8.35 6.11 -14.66
CA LEU A 26 8.15 7.48 -15.13
C LEU A 26 7.63 8.27 -13.93
N ALA A 27 8.49 9.04 -13.27
CA ALA A 27 8.11 9.88 -12.15
C ALA A 27 7.64 11.25 -12.65
N VAL A 28 6.60 11.83 -12.03
CA VAL A 28 6.36 13.28 -12.16
C VAL A 28 7.05 13.98 -11.01
N GLN A 29 8.16 14.67 -11.32
CA GLN A 29 8.81 15.55 -10.36
C GLN A 29 8.13 16.93 -10.39
N ARG A 30 7.72 17.40 -9.23
CA ARG A 30 7.15 18.74 -9.03
C ARG A 30 8.27 19.77 -8.89
N ARG A 31 7.92 21.07 -9.03
CA ARG A 31 8.88 22.19 -8.93
C ARG A 31 9.62 22.26 -7.59
N ASP A 32 9.00 21.77 -6.52
CA ASP A 32 9.57 21.68 -5.18
C ASP A 32 10.50 20.46 -4.99
N GLY A 33 10.71 19.67 -6.05
CA GLY A 33 11.53 18.46 -6.04
C GLY A 33 10.81 17.21 -5.54
N SER A 34 9.55 17.32 -5.08
CA SER A 34 8.76 16.18 -4.64
C SER A 34 8.29 15.33 -5.81
N VAL A 35 8.09 14.03 -5.58
CA VAL A 35 7.71 13.05 -6.60
C VAL A 35 6.27 12.62 -6.37
N SER A 36 5.46 12.70 -7.43
CA SER A 36 4.07 12.24 -7.45
C SER A 36 3.89 11.13 -8.48
N PHE A 37 2.78 10.39 -8.36
CA PHE A 37 2.31 9.50 -9.41
C PHE A 37 2.04 10.27 -10.72
N VAL A 38 2.27 9.62 -11.88
CA VAL A 38 1.88 10.12 -13.22
C VAL A 38 0.36 10.10 -13.37
N LYS A 39 -0.26 9.03 -12.90
CA LYS A 39 -1.71 8.84 -12.91
C LYS A 39 -2.18 8.53 -11.50
N SER A 40 -3.33 9.08 -11.14
CA SER A 40 -3.90 8.87 -9.80
C SER A 40 -4.27 7.40 -9.58
N PRO A 41 -3.79 6.79 -8.49
CA PRO A 41 -4.47 5.66 -7.86
C PRO A 41 -5.94 5.98 -7.61
N ARG A 42 -6.78 4.94 -7.51
CA ARG A 42 -8.22 5.09 -7.33
C ARG A 42 -8.67 4.39 -6.07
N LEU A 43 -9.43 5.08 -5.23
CA LEU A 43 -10.14 4.46 -4.13
C LEU A 43 -11.39 3.75 -4.69
N GLN A 44 -11.36 2.41 -4.73
CA GLN A 44 -12.44 1.61 -5.29
C GLN A 44 -13.55 1.33 -4.28
N GLU A 45 -13.20 1.08 -3.03
CA GLU A 45 -14.16 0.68 -2.00
C GLU A 45 -13.71 1.18 -0.63
N VAL A 46 -14.67 1.68 0.15
CA VAL A 46 -14.55 1.87 1.59
C VAL A 46 -15.76 1.24 2.25
N VAL A 47 -15.54 0.25 3.11
CA VAL A 47 -16.64 -0.57 3.64
C VAL A 47 -16.30 -1.11 5.03
N THR A 48 -17.32 -1.29 5.86
CA THR A 48 -17.21 -1.97 7.15
C THR A 48 -17.99 -3.28 7.16
N THR A 49 -17.50 -4.30 7.87
CA THR A 49 -18.24 -5.56 8.07
C THR A 49 -19.47 -5.38 8.95
N PHE A 50 -19.45 -4.41 9.86
CA PHE A 50 -20.56 -4.10 10.75
C PHE A 50 -20.66 -2.58 10.91
N ASN A 51 -21.84 -2.01 10.65
CA ASN A 51 -22.11 -0.58 10.74
C ASN A 51 -22.90 -0.19 12.01
N GLY A 52 -23.16 -1.13 12.92
CA GLY A 52 -23.80 -0.86 14.21
C GLY A 52 -22.87 -0.15 15.20
N THR A 53 -23.45 0.52 16.19
CA THR A 53 -22.68 1.18 17.26
C THR A 53 -22.08 0.17 18.24
N ASN A 54 -20.95 0.49 18.85
CA ASN A 54 -20.25 -0.32 19.86
C ASN A 54 -19.86 -1.77 19.46
N VAL A 55 -19.88 -2.12 18.18
CA VAL A 55 -19.50 -3.47 17.71
C VAL A 55 -17.98 -3.70 17.84
N PRO A 56 -17.51 -4.70 18.59
CA PRO A 56 -16.07 -4.91 18.86
C PRO A 56 -15.30 -5.68 17.75
N TYR A 57 -16.00 -6.26 16.78
CA TYR A 57 -15.41 -7.14 15.75
C TYR A 57 -15.53 -6.58 14.33
N ALA A 58 -15.84 -5.30 14.19
CA ALA A 58 -15.86 -4.64 12.90
C ALA A 58 -14.46 -4.64 12.24
N LYS A 59 -14.46 -4.57 10.92
CA LYS A 59 -13.28 -4.36 10.10
C LYS A 59 -13.61 -3.35 9.02
N TYR A 60 -12.76 -2.35 8.89
CA TYR A 60 -12.87 -1.27 7.91
C TYR A 60 -11.88 -1.58 6.80
N TYR A 61 -12.41 -1.73 5.60
CA TYR A 61 -11.64 -2.06 4.41
C TYR A 61 -11.53 -0.84 3.51
N PHE A 62 -10.31 -0.61 3.01
CA PHE A 62 -9.99 0.44 2.05
C PHE A 62 -9.29 -0.22 0.87
N THR A 63 -9.97 -0.27 -0.27
CA THR A 63 -9.49 -0.95 -1.49
C THR A 63 -9.01 0.10 -2.49
N ILE A 64 -7.73 0.03 -2.86
CA ILE A 64 -7.04 0.99 -3.71
C ILE A 64 -6.58 0.27 -4.97
N LEU A 65 -6.99 0.76 -6.14
CA LEU A 65 -6.48 0.31 -7.43
C LEU A 65 -5.29 1.15 -7.86
N LEU A 66 -4.23 0.46 -8.27
CA LEU A 66 -3.05 1.02 -8.93
C LEU A 66 -3.17 0.75 -10.43
N PRO A 67 -3.50 1.75 -11.27
CA PRO A 67 -3.38 1.61 -12.72
C PRO A 67 -2.00 1.10 -13.16
N GLU A 68 -1.91 0.48 -14.33
CA GLU A 68 -0.62 0.02 -14.89
C GLU A 68 0.31 1.20 -15.24
N ASP A 69 -0.28 2.36 -15.53
CA ASP A 69 0.40 3.59 -15.97
C ASP A 69 0.52 4.64 -14.85
N ILE A 70 0.56 4.25 -13.57
CA ILE A 70 0.75 5.20 -12.45
C ILE A 70 2.15 5.81 -12.39
N GLY A 71 3.12 5.24 -13.10
CA GLY A 71 4.52 5.66 -13.04
C GLY A 71 5.26 5.05 -11.85
N GLU A 72 5.02 5.59 -10.65
CA GLU A 72 5.72 5.21 -9.42
C GLU A 72 4.96 4.15 -8.60
N PRO A 73 5.65 3.19 -7.94
CA PRO A 73 5.01 2.21 -7.07
C PRO A 73 4.50 2.85 -5.76
N LEU A 74 3.47 2.23 -5.15
CA LEU A 74 2.87 2.69 -3.89
C LEU A 74 3.70 2.26 -2.68
N GLN A 75 4.02 3.18 -1.77
CA GLN A 75 4.79 2.88 -0.56
C GLN A 75 4.05 3.13 0.75
N GLN A 76 3.28 4.22 0.83
CA GLN A 76 2.58 4.59 2.06
C GLN A 76 1.13 4.97 1.77
N ILE A 77 0.29 4.71 2.75
CA ILE A 77 -1.15 5.00 2.71
C ILE A 77 -1.51 5.66 4.05
N ALA A 78 -2.12 6.83 4.00
CA ALA A 78 -2.68 7.49 5.16
C ALA A 78 -4.20 7.44 5.10
N ILE A 79 -4.81 7.01 6.20
CA ILE A 79 -6.26 6.98 6.40
C ILE A 79 -6.59 8.03 7.46
N GLN A 80 -7.31 9.07 7.05
CA GLN A 80 -7.69 10.18 7.92
C GLN A 80 -9.19 10.11 8.20
N GLN A 81 -9.59 10.07 9.47
CA GLN A 81 -10.99 10.36 9.81
C GLN A 81 -11.19 11.87 9.74
N ARG A 82 -12.10 12.31 8.86
CA ARG A 82 -12.37 13.73 8.59
C ARG A 82 -13.59 14.25 9.34
N GLU A 83 -14.60 13.40 9.51
CA GLU A 83 -15.83 13.73 10.22
C GLU A 83 -16.29 12.54 11.07
N GLY A 84 -17.05 12.84 12.11
CA GLY A 84 -17.66 11.87 13.02
C GLY A 84 -17.95 12.49 14.38
N MET A 85 -18.90 11.92 15.10
CA MET A 85 -19.26 12.39 16.45
C MET A 85 -18.18 12.06 17.50
N GLU A 86 -17.27 11.16 17.17
CA GLU A 86 -16.09 10.81 17.97
C GLU A 86 -14.99 10.22 17.09
N ASP A 87 -13.76 10.12 17.60
CA ASP A 87 -12.69 9.41 16.91
C ASP A 87 -12.81 7.90 17.07
N ILE A 88 -12.78 7.17 15.95
CA ILE A 88 -12.65 5.72 15.98
C ILE A 88 -11.25 5.35 16.46
N LYS A 89 -11.18 4.63 17.59
CA LYS A 89 -9.91 4.14 18.13
C LYS A 89 -9.58 2.78 17.52
N PHE A 90 -8.61 2.78 16.60
CA PHE A 90 -8.11 1.58 15.95
C PHE A 90 -7.08 0.81 16.80
N ASP A 91 -7.06 -0.50 16.60
CA ASP A 91 -6.04 -1.41 17.13
C ASP A 91 -4.97 -1.56 16.03
N LEU A 92 -3.93 -0.74 16.09
CA LEU A 92 -2.95 -0.59 15.01
C LEU A 92 -2.21 -1.91 14.73
N ASP A 93 -1.93 -2.71 15.76
CA ASP A 93 -1.27 -4.02 15.67
C ASP A 93 -2.11 -5.05 14.90
N LYS A 94 -3.41 -4.79 14.74
CA LYS A 94 -4.34 -5.63 13.97
C LYS A 94 -4.59 -5.10 12.55
N THR A 95 -3.82 -4.12 12.10
CA THR A 95 -3.85 -3.64 10.72
C THR A 95 -3.26 -4.69 9.80
N LEU A 96 -3.97 -4.99 8.71
CA LEU A 96 -3.51 -5.92 7.68
C LEU A 96 -3.55 -5.25 6.32
N ALA A 97 -2.65 -5.67 5.43
CA ALA A 97 -2.62 -5.30 4.02
C ALA A 97 -2.50 -6.56 3.17
N PHE A 98 -3.15 -6.57 2.01
CA PHE A 98 -3.08 -7.70 1.07
C PHE A 98 -3.43 -7.25 -0.35
N LEU A 99 -3.02 -8.05 -1.34
CA LEU A 99 -3.40 -7.88 -2.75
C LEU A 99 -4.81 -8.39 -3.01
N GLY A 100 -5.50 -7.77 -3.96
CA GLY A 100 -6.88 -8.08 -4.33
C GLY A 100 -7.90 -7.27 -3.53
N THR A 101 -9.14 -7.75 -3.50
CA THR A 101 -10.28 -7.10 -2.83
C THR A 101 -10.66 -7.83 -1.55
N ARG A 102 -11.53 -7.26 -0.70
CA ARG A 102 -12.04 -7.97 0.49
C ARG A 102 -12.61 -9.36 0.17
N GLY A 103 -13.28 -9.51 -0.98
CA GLY A 103 -13.92 -10.75 -1.42
C GLY A 103 -12.98 -11.72 -2.14
N ASP A 104 -11.88 -11.22 -2.68
CA ASP A 104 -10.82 -12.00 -3.35
C ASP A 104 -9.46 -11.63 -2.74
N ARG A 105 -9.23 -12.15 -1.52
CA ARG A 105 -8.00 -11.90 -0.78
C ARG A 105 -6.89 -12.79 -1.32
N GLN A 106 -5.86 -12.15 -1.86
CA GLN A 106 -4.68 -12.82 -2.39
C GLN A 106 -3.52 -12.70 -1.38
N THR A 107 -2.30 -12.48 -1.88
CA THR A 107 -1.07 -12.43 -1.10
C THR A 107 -1.10 -11.35 -0.01
N SER A 108 -0.68 -11.71 1.20
CA SER A 108 -0.51 -10.74 2.29
C SER A 108 0.67 -9.82 1.98
N ILE A 109 0.49 -8.53 2.22
CA ILE A 109 1.54 -7.53 2.11
C ILE A 109 2.14 -7.32 3.50
N GLN A 110 3.47 -7.35 3.59
CA GLN A 110 4.15 -7.02 4.84
C GLN A 110 4.09 -5.51 5.09
N ILE A 111 3.75 -5.14 6.33
CA ILE A 111 3.70 -3.77 6.78
C ILE A 111 4.94 -3.49 7.62
N LYS A 112 5.67 -2.42 7.28
CA LYS A 112 6.85 -1.97 8.01
C LYS A 112 6.49 -1.25 9.30
N SER A 113 5.53 -0.33 9.22
CA SER A 113 5.03 0.39 10.38
C SER A 113 3.58 0.83 10.19
N VAL A 114 2.87 0.94 11.30
CA VAL A 114 1.55 1.58 11.41
C VAL A 114 1.66 2.60 12.51
N GLU A 115 1.46 3.86 12.18
CA GLU A 115 1.65 4.97 13.10
C GLU A 115 0.39 5.81 13.14
N GLN A 116 -0.10 6.12 14.34
CA GLN A 116 -1.09 7.18 14.50
C GLN A 116 -0.35 8.51 14.52
N LYS A 117 -0.62 9.37 13.54
CA LYS A 117 -0.08 10.71 13.45
C LYS A 117 -1.09 11.69 14.03
N GLU A 118 -0.59 12.60 14.85
CA GLU A 118 -1.31 13.80 15.26
C GLU A 118 -1.03 14.86 14.20
N GLU A 119 -2.06 15.27 13.46
CA GLU A 119 -1.93 16.28 12.41
C GLU A 119 -2.93 17.42 12.67
N GLY A 120 -2.42 18.54 13.19
CA GLY A 120 -3.26 19.68 13.57
C GLY A 120 -4.22 19.36 14.73
N GLU A 121 -5.46 19.86 14.66
CA GLU A 121 -6.49 19.63 15.69
C GLU A 121 -7.13 18.23 15.60
N ASN A 122 -6.83 17.45 14.54
CA ASN A 122 -7.42 16.14 14.30
C ASN A 122 -6.40 15.01 14.53
N ASN A 123 -6.57 14.29 15.65
CA ASN A 123 -5.66 13.24 16.11
C ASN A 123 -5.89 11.86 15.46
N ASN A 124 -6.34 11.82 14.20
CA ASN A 124 -6.92 10.59 13.64
C ASN A 124 -6.48 10.29 12.21
N THR A 125 -5.19 10.48 11.94
CA THR A 125 -4.52 9.97 10.74
C THR A 125 -3.75 8.70 11.11
N ILE A 126 -4.06 7.58 10.45
CA ILE A 126 -3.27 6.35 10.52
C ILE A 126 -2.40 6.29 9.28
N LEU A 127 -1.08 6.36 9.47
CA LEU A 127 -0.10 6.21 8.41
C LEU A 127 0.41 4.77 8.39
N ILE A 128 0.20 4.08 7.28
CA ILE A 128 0.67 2.72 7.01
C ILE A 128 1.84 2.82 6.04
N THR A 129 3.00 2.29 6.44
CA THR A 129 4.18 2.14 5.57
C THR A 129 4.37 0.68 5.22
N LEU A 130 4.35 0.35 3.93
CA LEU A 130 4.57 -1.02 3.44
C LEU A 130 6.05 -1.40 3.58
N ALA A 131 6.35 -2.68 3.73
CA ALA A 131 7.74 -3.16 3.78
C ALA A 131 8.43 -3.04 2.42
N GLU A 132 7.71 -3.36 1.35
CA GLU A 132 8.16 -3.25 -0.03
C GLU A 132 7.16 -2.39 -0.83
N PRO A 133 7.63 -1.58 -1.79
CA PRO A 133 6.75 -0.86 -2.71
C PRO A 133 5.85 -1.81 -3.50
N ILE A 134 4.59 -1.44 -3.71
CA ILE A 134 3.67 -2.20 -4.55
C ILE A 134 3.70 -1.65 -5.98
N ALA A 135 4.02 -2.54 -6.92
CA ALA A 135 4.13 -2.21 -8.33
C ALA A 135 2.79 -1.76 -8.97
N PRO A 136 2.84 -1.00 -10.08
CA PRO A 136 1.68 -0.69 -10.90
C PRO A 136 0.84 -1.92 -11.31
N GLY A 137 -0.43 -1.71 -11.61
CA GLY A 137 -1.36 -2.77 -12.05
C GLY A 137 -2.00 -3.60 -10.92
N ASN A 138 -1.56 -3.41 -9.67
CA ASN A 138 -2.07 -4.15 -8.52
C ASN A 138 -3.32 -3.51 -7.89
N THR A 139 -4.11 -4.32 -7.19
CA THR A 139 -5.14 -3.84 -6.25
C THR A 139 -4.68 -4.13 -4.83
N VAL A 140 -4.69 -3.13 -3.96
CA VAL A 140 -4.25 -3.21 -2.57
C VAL A 140 -5.43 -2.96 -1.66
N THR A 141 -5.66 -3.84 -0.69
CA THR A 141 -6.68 -3.65 0.34
C THR A 141 -6.04 -3.55 1.72
N LEU A 142 -6.39 -2.49 2.46
CA LEU A 142 -6.12 -2.37 3.88
C LEU A 142 -7.32 -2.86 4.69
N SER A 143 -7.06 -3.48 5.83
CA SER A 143 -8.06 -3.86 6.83
C SER A 143 -7.67 -3.27 8.17
N LEU A 144 -8.41 -2.25 8.62
CA LEU A 144 -8.27 -1.64 9.93
C LEU A 144 -9.31 -2.22 10.89
N LYS A 145 -8.87 -2.62 12.09
CA LYS A 145 -9.77 -3.12 13.13
C LYS A 145 -9.93 -2.09 14.24
N PRO A 146 -11.13 -1.50 14.45
CA PRO A 146 -11.37 -0.71 15.62
C PRO A 146 -11.34 -1.57 16.89
N LYS A 147 -11.00 -0.97 18.04
CA LYS A 147 -11.23 -1.59 19.35
C LYS A 147 -12.72 -1.87 19.56
N ARG A 148 -13.55 -0.94 19.08
CA ARG A 148 -15.01 -1.03 18.91
C ARG A 148 -15.46 0.03 17.92
N ASN A 149 -16.57 -0.21 17.23
CA ASN A 149 -17.26 0.83 16.49
C ASN A 149 -17.64 2.01 17.40
N PRO A 150 -17.89 3.19 16.82
CA PRO A 150 -18.36 4.35 17.56
C PRO A 150 -19.53 4.04 18.49
N ARG A 151 -19.54 4.70 19.64
CA ARG A 151 -20.65 4.71 20.58
C ARG A 151 -21.83 5.49 20.01
N TYR A 152 -21.57 6.59 19.31
CA TYR A 152 -22.60 7.43 18.72
C TYR A 152 -22.88 7.02 17.28
N GLY A 153 -24.17 6.94 16.93
CA GLY A 153 -24.57 6.80 15.53
C GLY A 153 -24.28 8.07 14.75
N GLY A 154 -24.10 7.95 13.44
CA GLY A 154 -23.84 9.09 12.56
C GLY A 154 -23.04 8.69 11.33
N VAL A 155 -22.65 9.70 10.57
CA VAL A 155 -21.76 9.54 9.41
C VAL A 155 -20.33 9.76 9.87
N TYR A 156 -19.46 8.81 9.55
CA TYR A 156 -18.03 8.86 9.84
C TYR A 156 -17.31 8.87 8.49
N LEU A 157 -16.75 10.03 8.12
CA LEU A 157 -16.09 10.19 6.83
C LEU A 157 -14.60 9.96 6.95
N PHE A 158 -14.06 9.24 5.97
CA PHE A 158 -12.64 8.98 5.83
C PHE A 158 -12.11 9.64 4.56
N GLY A 159 -10.88 10.12 4.64
CA GLY A 159 -10.05 10.49 3.49
C GLY A 159 -8.86 9.56 3.37
N VAL A 160 -8.46 9.24 2.15
CA VAL A 160 -7.31 8.41 1.83
C VAL A 160 -6.28 9.21 1.07
N ILE A 161 -5.04 9.21 1.57
CA ILE A 161 -3.89 9.81 0.91
C ILE A 161 -2.88 8.70 0.62
N VAL A 162 -2.32 8.69 -0.58
CA VAL A 162 -1.33 7.68 -1.01
C VAL A 162 -0.02 8.35 -1.41
N TYR A 163 1.09 7.66 -1.16
CA TYR A 163 2.44 8.19 -1.38
C TYR A 163 3.28 7.21 -2.20
N PRO A 164 3.99 7.70 -3.24
CA PRO A 164 4.87 6.85 -4.04
C PRO A 164 6.14 6.46 -3.28
N ALA A 165 6.86 5.44 -3.76
CA ALA A 165 8.16 5.06 -3.24
C ALA A 165 9.26 6.02 -3.71
N ALA A 166 9.31 7.21 -3.09
CA ALA A 166 10.29 8.24 -3.44
C ALA A 166 10.99 8.79 -2.20
N LYS A 167 12.16 9.42 -2.40
CA LYS A 167 12.90 10.11 -1.33
C LYS A 167 12.13 11.29 -0.74
N LEU A 168 11.38 11.99 -1.58
CA LEU A 168 10.52 13.12 -1.19
C LEU A 168 9.14 12.90 -1.83
N PRO A 169 8.30 12.04 -1.24
CA PRO A 169 7.02 11.68 -1.84
C PRO A 169 5.99 12.80 -1.66
N TYR A 170 5.25 13.08 -2.71
CA TYR A 170 4.07 13.95 -2.67
C TYR A 170 2.82 13.10 -2.40
N GLY A 171 2.12 13.41 -1.31
CA GLY A 171 0.88 12.72 -0.96
C GLY A 171 -0.27 13.12 -1.90
N LEU A 172 -0.95 12.13 -2.47
CA LEU A 172 -2.11 12.35 -3.32
C LEU A 172 -3.38 11.89 -2.60
N TYR A 173 -4.30 12.82 -2.38
CA TYR A 173 -5.64 12.54 -1.87
C TYR A 173 -6.49 11.86 -2.96
N ILE A 174 -7.08 10.71 -2.67
CA ILE A 174 -7.79 9.88 -3.68
C ILE A 174 -9.26 9.60 -3.36
N GLY A 175 -9.80 10.21 -2.31
CA GLY A 175 -11.19 10.01 -1.87
C GLY A 175 -11.33 10.09 -0.38
#